data_AF-Q75NM1-F1
#
_entry.id   AF-Q75NM1-F1
#
_cell.length_a   1.000
_cell.length_b   1.000
_cell.length_c   1.000
_cell.angle_alpha   90.00
_cell.angle_beta   90.00
_cell.angle_gamma   90.00
#
_symmetry.space_group_name_H-M   'P 1'
#
loop_
_entity.id
_entity.type
_entity.pdbx_description
1 polymer ?
#
loop_
_entity_poly.entity_id
_entity_poly.type
_entity_poly.pdbx_seq_one_letter_code
_entity_poly.pdbx_strand_id
1 'polypeptide(L)'
;LVHSSTLVTAGVYLLIRFNSMLIDMYFIKFFLLMSGLTMFMSGICANYEFDLKKIIAFSTLSQLGLMMSILMMGYADLAFFHLLTHAMFKALLFMCAGVIIHMMNNNQDIRLMGGISFYIPLTSLCLNISNLSLCGIPFLA
;
A
#
# COMPACT_ATOMS: atom_id res chain seq x y z
N LEU A 1 -2.23 -1.21 11.44
CA LEU A 1 -3.59 -0.63 11.41
C LEU A 1 -3.53 0.89 11.31
N VAL A 2 -3.17 1.61 12.38
CA VAL A 2 -3.20 3.10 12.36
C VAL A 2 -2.37 3.70 11.21
N HIS A 3 -1.11 3.26 11.06
CA HIS A 3 -0.23 3.81 10.02
C HIS A 3 -0.45 3.25 8.61
N SER A 4 -1.23 2.19 8.46
CA SER A 4 -1.33 1.48 7.18
C SER A 4 -2.66 1.70 6.46
N SER A 5 -3.75 1.86 7.20
CA SER A 5 -5.10 1.91 6.62
C SER A 5 -5.95 3.10 7.03
N THR A 6 -5.63 3.81 8.12
CA THR A 6 -6.50 4.90 8.62
C THR A 6 -5.83 6.27 8.62
N LEU A 7 -4.65 6.43 9.21
CA LEU A 7 -4.04 7.75 9.36
C LEU A 7 -3.53 8.31 8.03
N VAL A 8 -2.95 7.45 7.20
CA VAL A 8 -2.32 7.89 5.95
C VAL A 8 -3.35 8.04 4.83
N THR A 9 -4.45 7.27 4.86
CA THR A 9 -5.56 7.38 3.92
C THR A 9 -6.51 8.53 4.25
N ALA A 10 -6.56 8.99 5.50
CA ALA A 10 -7.40 10.13 5.91
C ALA A 10 -7.04 11.42 5.14
N GLY A 11 -5.75 11.67 4.88
CA GLY A 11 -5.31 12.82 4.09
C GLY A 11 -5.80 12.75 2.64
N VAL A 12 -5.68 11.58 2.01
CA VAL A 12 -6.19 11.35 0.65
C VAL A 12 -7.71 11.48 0.61
N TYR A 13 -8.42 10.92 1.59
CA TYR A 13 -9.87 11.02 1.69
C TYR A 13 -10.36 12.45 1.86
N LEU A 14 -9.65 13.28 2.64
CA LEU A 14 -9.94 14.71 2.73
C LEU A 14 -9.82 15.38 1.36
N LEU A 15 -8.74 15.12 0.62
CA LEU A 15 -8.54 15.69 -0.72
C LEU A 15 -9.61 15.21 -1.71
N ILE A 16 -10.07 13.95 -1.63
CA ILE A 16 -11.20 13.43 -2.41
C ILE A 16 -12.46 14.26 -2.13
N ARG A 17 -12.74 14.62 -0.88
CA ARG A 17 -13.91 15.44 -0.52
C ARG A 17 -13.86 16.85 -1.09
N PHE A 18 -12.67 17.43 -1.23
CA PHE A 18 -12.45 18.76 -1.83
C PHE A 18 -12.10 18.70 -3.33
N ASN A 19 -12.43 17.62 -4.03
CA ASN A 19 -12.05 17.42 -5.44
C ASN A 19 -12.51 18.58 -6.35
N SER A 20 -13.73 19.10 -6.16
CA SER A 20 -14.25 20.22 -6.97
C SER A 20 -13.39 21.48 -6.88
N MET A 21 -12.73 21.73 -5.74
CA MET A 21 -11.81 22.86 -5.59
C MET A 21 -10.40 22.57 -6.12
N LEU A 22 -10.01 21.29 -6.19
CA LEU A 22 -8.68 20.89 -6.62
C LEU A 22 -8.51 20.94 -8.14
N ILE A 23 -9.56 20.62 -8.91
CA ILE A 23 -9.50 20.54 -10.39
C ILE A 23 -9.20 21.88 -11.06
N ASP A 24 -9.55 23.00 -10.43
CA ASP A 24 -9.35 24.34 -10.99
C ASP A 24 -8.01 24.98 -10.57
N MET A 25 -7.18 24.26 -9.80
CA MET A 25 -5.90 24.78 -9.33
C MET A 25 -4.79 24.69 -10.38
N TYR A 26 -4.09 25.80 -10.62
CA TYR A 26 -2.91 25.83 -11.51
C TYR A 26 -1.79 24.87 -11.08
N PHE A 27 -1.74 24.48 -9.80
CA PHE A 27 -0.69 23.64 -9.21
C PHE A 27 -0.87 22.13 -9.38
N ILE A 28 -1.94 21.66 -10.03
CA ILE A 28 -2.22 20.21 -10.21
C ILE A 28 -1.05 19.46 -10.84
N LYS A 29 -0.41 20.04 -11.87
CA LYS A 29 0.73 19.41 -12.55
C LYS A 29 1.94 19.23 -11.64
N PHE A 30 2.16 20.17 -10.72
CA PHE A 30 3.23 20.06 -9.72
C PHE A 30 2.93 18.95 -8.71
N PHE A 31 1.70 18.88 -8.21
CA PHE A 31 1.27 17.79 -7.32
C PHE A 31 1.34 16.42 -7.99
N LEU A 32 0.96 16.34 -9.28
CA LEU A 32 1.09 15.13 -10.06
C LEU A 32 2.55 14.66 -10.13
N LEU A 33 3.48 15.57 -10.44
CA LEU A 33 4.92 15.26 -10.45
C LEU A 33 5.41 14.76 -9.09
N MET A 34 5.05 15.46 -8.01
CA MET A 34 5.42 15.06 -6.65
C MET A 34 4.88 13.66 -6.31
N SER A 35 3.63 13.35 -6.70
CA SER A 35 3.04 12.03 -6.47
C SER A 35 3.72 10.91 -7.27
N GLY A 36 4.19 11.20 -8.49
CA GLY A 36 4.99 10.25 -9.28
C GLY A 36 6.36 10.01 -8.66
N LEU A 37 7.03 11.06 -8.18
CA LEU A 37 8.33 10.94 -7.50
C LEU A 37 8.22 10.14 -6.19
N THR A 38 7.17 10.33 -5.40
CA THR A 38 6.97 9.54 -4.17
C THR A 38 6.72 8.07 -4.47
N MET A 39 5.93 7.77 -5.51
CA MET A 39 5.71 6.40 -5.96
C MET A 39 7.02 5.73 -6.38
N PHE A 40 7.83 6.42 -7.17
CA PHE A 40 9.10 5.89 -7.66
C PHE A 40 10.13 5.67 -6.54
N MET A 41 10.34 6.67 -5.68
CA MET A 41 11.31 6.59 -4.59
C MET A 41 10.95 5.49 -3.60
N SER A 42 9.67 5.37 -3.22
CA SER A 42 9.21 4.31 -2.33
C SER A 42 9.39 2.91 -2.92
N GLY A 43 9.19 2.75 -4.24
CA GLY A 43 9.47 1.51 -4.95
C GLY A 43 10.95 1.12 -4.90
N ILE A 44 11.86 2.06 -5.12
CA ILE A 44 13.31 1.80 -5.02
C ILE A 44 13.70 1.43 -3.59
N CYS A 45 13.25 2.21 -2.59
CA CYS A 45 13.58 1.94 -1.18
C CYS A 45 13.08 0.56 -0.73
N ALA A 46 11.91 0.10 -1.20
CA ALA A 46 11.37 -1.21 -0.86
C ALA A 46 12.28 -2.37 -1.28
N ASN A 47 13.02 -2.24 -2.40
CA ASN A 47 13.90 -3.30 -2.92
C ASN A 47 15.17 -3.51 -2.10
N TYR A 48 15.60 -2.49 -1.35
CA TYR A 48 16.83 -2.55 -0.54
C TYR A 48 16.57 -2.78 0.96
N GLU A 49 15.30 -2.91 1.36
CA GLU A 49 14.93 -3.15 2.74
C GLU A 49 14.82 -4.64 3.06
N PHE A 50 15.22 -5.01 4.27
CA PHE A 50 15.16 -6.39 4.75
C PHE A 50 14.10 -6.59 5.86
N ASP A 51 13.59 -5.51 6.45
CA ASP A 51 12.53 -5.62 7.45
C ASP A 51 11.16 -5.80 6.78
N LEU A 52 10.49 -6.92 7.04
CA LEU A 52 9.18 -7.24 6.44
C LEU A 52 8.16 -6.10 6.61
N LYS A 53 8.07 -5.50 7.80
CA LYS A 53 7.12 -4.40 8.06
C LYS A 53 7.45 -3.14 7.25
N LYS A 54 8.74 -2.83 7.04
CA LYS A 54 9.16 -1.66 6.27
C LYS A 54 8.86 -1.83 4.79
N ILE A 55 9.06 -3.04 4.25
CA ILE A 55 8.70 -3.35 2.86
C ILE A 55 7.19 -3.15 2.63
N ILE A 56 6.35 -3.63 3.56
CA ILE A 56 4.89 -3.43 3.47
C ILE A 56 4.54 -1.93 3.61
N ALA A 57 5.27 -1.16 4.43
CA ALA A 57 5.09 0.28 4.57
C ALA A 57 5.50 1.05 3.29
N PHE A 58 6.64 0.77 2.68
CA PHE A 58 7.04 1.40 1.42
C PHE A 58 6.05 1.10 0.29
N SER A 59 5.48 -0.09 0.26
CA SER A 59 4.41 -0.41 -0.69
C SER A 59 3.06 0.24 -0.35
N THR A 60 2.83 0.80 0.85
CA THR A 60 1.70 1.72 1.09
C THR A 60 2.03 3.12 0.56
N LEU A 61 3.26 3.58 0.74
CA LEU A 61 3.71 4.88 0.26
C LEU A 61 3.64 4.97 -1.28
N SER A 62 3.98 3.89 -1.98
CA SER A 62 3.86 3.85 -3.44
C SER A 62 2.40 3.91 -3.91
N GLN A 63 1.51 3.15 -3.25
CA GLN A 63 0.08 3.14 -3.57
C GLN A 63 -0.62 4.46 -3.22
N LEU A 64 -0.17 5.15 -2.18
CA LEU A 64 -0.64 6.51 -1.88
C LEU A 64 -0.19 7.51 -2.94
N GLY A 65 1.05 7.42 -3.43
CA GLY A 65 1.50 8.18 -4.60
C GLY A 65 0.59 7.94 -5.81
N LEU A 66 0.16 6.70 -6.02
CA LEU A 66 -0.77 6.33 -7.09
C LEU A 66 -2.16 6.93 -6.86
N MET A 67 -2.75 6.81 -5.66
CA MET A 67 -4.03 7.45 -5.33
C MET A 67 -4.00 8.97 -5.55
N MET A 68 -2.90 9.61 -5.15
CA MET A 68 -2.71 11.05 -5.34
C MET A 68 -2.61 11.43 -6.83
N SER A 69 -1.91 10.63 -7.64
CA SER A 69 -1.83 10.86 -9.08
C SER A 69 -3.20 10.74 -9.78
N ILE A 70 -4.01 9.75 -9.43
CA ILE A 70 -5.38 9.55 -9.97
C ILE A 70 -6.26 10.75 -9.61
N LEU A 71 -6.17 11.22 -8.37
CA LEU A 71 -6.93 12.38 -7.91
C LEU A 71 -6.53 13.65 -8.67
N MET A 72 -5.23 13.87 -8.89
CA MET A 72 -4.74 15.01 -9.68
C MET A 72 -5.12 14.93 -11.17
N MET A 73 -5.43 13.73 -11.69
CA MET A 73 -6.00 13.56 -13.03
C MET A 73 -7.51 13.82 -13.09
N GLY A 74 -8.17 14.09 -11.96
CA GLY A 74 -9.60 14.39 -11.86
C GLY A 74 -10.51 13.19 -11.61
N TYR A 75 -9.96 11.99 -11.45
CA TYR A 75 -10.73 10.75 -11.29
C TYR A 75 -10.98 10.39 -9.81
N ALA A 76 -11.75 11.20 -9.10
CA ALA A 76 -11.97 11.01 -7.66
C ALA A 76 -12.65 9.69 -7.28
N ASP A 77 -13.61 9.22 -8.07
CA ASP A 77 -14.30 7.95 -7.80
C ASP A 77 -13.36 6.73 -7.90
N LEU A 78 -12.44 6.77 -8.87
CA LEU A 78 -11.40 5.74 -9.03
C LEU A 78 -10.40 5.78 -7.88
N ALA A 79 -9.99 6.97 -7.44
CA ALA A 79 -9.11 7.12 -6.28
C ALA A 79 -9.78 6.59 -5.00
N PHE A 80 -11.09 6.82 -4.82
CA PHE A 80 -11.85 6.30 -3.69
C PHE A 80 -12.01 4.77 -3.73
N PHE A 81 -12.33 4.21 -4.89
CA PHE A 81 -12.37 2.76 -5.07
C PHE A 81 -11.02 2.11 -4.72
N HIS A 82 -9.92 2.67 -5.24
CA HIS A 82 -8.57 2.18 -4.94
C HIS A 82 -8.21 2.30 -3.46
N LEU A 83 -8.66 3.37 -2.79
CA LEU A 83 -8.45 3.55 -1.34
C LEU A 83 -9.11 2.44 -0.53
N LEU A 84 -10.33 2.03 -0.89
CA LEU A 84 -11.06 0.96 -0.21
C LEU A 84 -10.40 -0.41 -0.41
N THR A 85 -10.09 -0.78 -1.65
CA THR A 85 -9.47 -2.08 -1.97
C THR A 85 -8.07 -2.18 -1.35
N HIS A 86 -7.27 -1.11 -1.46
CA HIS A 86 -5.96 -1.02 -0.82
C HIS A 86 -6.03 -1.20 0.70
N ALA A 87 -7.01 -0.56 1.38
CA ALA A 87 -7.16 -0.69 2.82
C ALA A 87 -7.44 -2.14 3.25
N MET A 88 -8.28 -2.86 2.50
CA MET A 88 -8.60 -4.26 2.75
C MET A 88 -7.36 -5.17 2.59
N PHE A 89 -6.65 -5.07 1.46
CA PHE A 89 -5.49 -5.93 1.21
C PHE A 89 -4.31 -5.62 2.11
N LYS A 90 -4.07 -4.35 2.43
CA LYS A 90 -3.04 -3.97 3.39
C LYS A 90 -3.35 -4.45 4.80
N ALA A 91 -4.62 -4.39 5.23
CA ALA A 91 -5.00 -4.94 6.53
C ALA A 91 -4.69 -6.45 6.61
N LEU A 92 -5.01 -7.20 5.55
CA LEU A 92 -4.69 -8.63 5.45
C LEU A 92 -3.17 -8.88 5.48
N LEU A 93 -2.38 -8.14 4.72
CA LEU A 93 -0.91 -8.28 4.72
C LEU A 93 -0.28 -8.02 6.08
N PHE A 94 -0.69 -6.94 6.76
CA PHE A 94 -0.16 -6.63 8.08
C PHE A 94 -0.57 -7.66 9.13
N MET A 95 -1.76 -8.26 9.01
CA MET A 95 -2.18 -9.36 9.87
C MET A 95 -1.33 -10.61 9.63
N CYS A 96 -1.16 -11.02 8.37
CA CYS A 96 -0.32 -12.18 8.02
C CYS A 96 1.14 -11.98 8.44
N ALA A 97 1.72 -10.81 8.18
CA ALA A 97 3.07 -10.45 8.61
C ALA A 97 3.19 -10.46 10.14
N GLY A 98 2.16 -10.01 10.86
CA GLY A 98 2.11 -10.07 12.33
C GLY A 98 2.22 -11.51 12.85
N VAL A 99 1.49 -12.45 12.24
CA VAL A 99 1.58 -13.88 12.60
C VAL A 99 2.96 -14.44 12.31
N ILE A 100 3.54 -14.16 11.13
CA ILE A 100 4.89 -14.62 10.77
C ILE A 100 5.93 -14.12 11.77
N ILE A 101 5.89 -12.84 12.12
CA ILE A 101 6.84 -12.23 13.06
C ILE A 101 6.69 -12.82 14.47
N HIS A 102 5.45 -13.07 14.91
CA HIS A 102 5.21 -13.71 16.19
C HIS A 102 5.79 -15.14 16.25
N MET A 103 5.58 -15.92 15.19
CA MET A 103 6.11 -17.29 15.08
C MET A 103 7.64 -17.34 14.98
N MET A 104 8.26 -16.26 14.49
CA MET A 104 9.72 -16.12 14.40
C MET A 104 10.33 -15.40 15.61
N ASN A 105 9.68 -15.48 16.78
CA ASN A 105 10.15 -14.88 18.04
C ASN A 105 10.49 -13.38 17.92
N ASN A 106 9.61 -12.61 17.25
CA ASN A 106 9.74 -11.17 16.97
C ASN A 106 10.85 -10.79 15.96
N ASN A 107 11.46 -11.75 15.27
CA ASN A 107 12.40 -11.45 14.19
C ASN A 107 11.64 -10.96 12.94
N GLN A 108 12.10 -9.85 12.36
CA GLN A 108 11.45 -9.18 11.22
C GLN A 108 12.26 -9.26 9.92
N ASP A 109 13.49 -9.74 10.00
CA ASP A 109 14.42 -9.83 8.86
C ASP A 109 14.00 -10.96 7.91
N ILE A 110 13.64 -10.61 6.68
CA ILE A 110 13.19 -11.57 5.65
C ILE A 110 14.27 -12.59 5.28
N ARG A 111 15.55 -12.29 5.49
CA ARG A 111 16.66 -13.21 5.15
C ARG A 111 16.66 -14.45 6.02
N LEU A 112 16.06 -14.34 7.20
CA LEU A 112 15.93 -15.43 8.18
C LEU A 112 14.55 -16.12 8.06
N MET A 113 13.69 -15.67 7.16
CA MET A 113 12.36 -16.22 6.92
C MET A 113 12.41 -17.26 5.78
N GLY A 114 12.52 -18.54 6.14
CA GLY A 114 12.53 -19.66 5.19
C GLY A 114 11.38 -20.64 5.42
N GLY A 115 10.85 -21.24 4.34
CA GLY A 115 9.93 -22.37 4.43
C GLY A 115 8.53 -22.07 5.00
N ILE A 116 8.10 -20.80 5.04
CA ILE A 116 6.83 -20.38 5.66
C ILE A 116 5.62 -21.12 5.07
N SER A 117 5.64 -21.42 3.77
CA SER A 117 4.55 -22.15 3.09
C SER A 117 4.31 -23.56 3.64
N PHE A 118 5.35 -24.23 4.13
CA PHE A 118 5.24 -25.57 4.70
C PHE A 118 4.76 -25.53 6.16
N TYR A 119 5.22 -24.56 6.94
CA TYR A 119 4.88 -24.46 8.36
C TYR A 119 3.52 -23.81 8.62
N ILE A 120 3.16 -22.78 7.85
CA ILE A 120 1.92 -22.02 8.06
C ILE A 120 1.21 -21.81 6.70
N PRO A 121 0.66 -22.88 6.10
CA PRO A 121 0.15 -22.86 4.73
C PRO A 121 -0.98 -21.85 4.54
N LEU A 122 -1.90 -21.74 5.51
CA LEU A 122 -3.02 -20.80 5.41
C LEU A 122 -2.57 -19.33 5.40
N THR A 123 -1.64 -18.94 6.27
CA THR A 123 -1.15 -17.55 6.28
C THR A 123 -0.32 -17.25 5.05
N SER A 124 0.45 -18.23 4.56
CA SER A 124 1.21 -18.08 3.31
C SER A 124 0.27 -17.90 2.10
N LEU A 125 -0.86 -18.61 2.06
CA LEU A 125 -1.88 -18.45 1.02
C LEU A 125 -2.51 -17.05 1.08
N CYS A 126 -2.95 -16.62 2.26
CA CYS A 126 -3.53 -15.28 2.44
C CYS A 126 -2.54 -14.15 2.11
N LEU A 127 -1.27 -14.32 2.48
CA LEU A 127 -0.20 -13.38 2.15
C LEU A 127 0.06 -13.32 0.63
N ASN A 128 0.03 -14.46 -0.05
CA ASN A 128 0.15 -14.50 -1.51
C ASN A 128 -1.06 -13.88 -2.21
N ILE A 129 -2.29 -14.20 -1.80
CA ILE A 129 -3.51 -13.60 -2.36
C ILE A 129 -3.47 -12.07 -2.24
N SER A 130 -3.08 -11.56 -1.07
CA SER A 130 -3.00 -10.12 -0.85
C SER A 130 -1.83 -9.43 -1.57
N ASN A 131 -0.71 -10.12 -1.80
CA ASN A 131 0.35 -9.60 -2.67
C ASN A 131 -0.07 -9.58 -4.14
N LEU A 132 -0.75 -10.62 -4.61
CA LEU A 132 -1.26 -10.72 -5.97
C LEU A 132 -2.31 -9.65 -6.26
N SER A 133 -3.20 -9.35 -5.31
CA SER A 133 -4.16 -8.26 -5.45
C SER A 133 -3.48 -6.89 -5.46
N LEU A 134 -2.43 -6.67 -4.65
CA LEU A 134 -1.62 -5.44 -4.71
C LEU A 134 -0.90 -5.25 -6.05
N CYS A 135 -0.52 -6.34 -6.73
CA CYS A 135 0.06 -6.30 -8.06
C CYS A 135 -0.98 -6.01 -9.17
N GLY A 136 -2.28 -6.01 -8.86
CA GLY A 136 -3.35 -5.70 -9.80
C GLY A 136 -3.72 -6.86 -10.73
N ILE A 137 -3.64 -8.11 -10.26
CA ILE A 137 -4.07 -9.27 -11.06
C ILE A 137 -5.57 -9.18 -11.37
N PRO A 138 -6.00 -9.53 -12.60
CA PRO A 138 -7.40 -9.45 -13.00
C PRO A 138 -8.32 -10.22 -12.03
N PHE A 139 -9.44 -9.60 -11.67
CA PHE A 139 -10.50 -10.13 -10.80
C PHE A 139 -10.12 -10.37 -9.32
N LEU A 140 -8.98 -9.87 -8.86
CA LEU A 140 -8.54 -9.95 -7.45
C LEU A 140 -8.69 -8.61 -6.71
N ALA A 141 -9.52 -7.70 -7.20
CA ALA A 141 -9.80 -6.40 -6.59
C ALA A 141 -10.84 -6.48 -5.47
#